data_AF-A0A1Z4F4B3-F1
#
_entry.id   AF-A0A1Z4F4B3-F1
#
_cell.length_a   1.000
_cell.length_b   1.000
_cell.length_c   1.000
_cell.angle_alpha   90.00
_cell.angle_beta   90.00
_cell.angle_gamma   90.00
#
_symmetry.space_group_name_H-M   'P 1'
#
loop_
_entity.id
_entity.type
_entity.pdbx_description
1 polymer ?
#
loop_
_entity_poly.entity_id
_entity_poly.type
_entity_poly.pdbx_seq_one_letter_code
_entity_poly.pdbx_strand_id
1 'polypeptide(L)'
;MRWPLVAVVLGWAVLAPVAAADPHDCASVDRAWVQIRGLSQENGVAVRQTAVARNRAIAVLLRTAARDTADRTVQGRALDAAAAAEHYAEVMAVATSVDGVLAPPGEEMAGAVNAMAALEQVCPVR
;
A
#
# COMPACT_ATOMS: atom_id res chain seq x y z
N MET A 1 -2.20 17.16 -61.32
CA MET A 1 -1.50 18.02 -60.36
C MET A 1 -2.48 18.47 -59.28
N ARG A 2 -2.15 18.19 -58.01
CA ARG A 2 -2.53 18.93 -56.79
C ARG A 2 -3.94 18.71 -56.20
N TRP A 3 -4.05 17.67 -55.38
CA TRP A 3 -4.84 17.72 -54.13
C TRP A 3 -4.32 18.85 -53.24
N PRO A 4 -5.20 19.60 -52.55
CA PRO A 4 -5.16 19.51 -51.08
C PRO A 4 -6.47 19.93 -50.37
N LEU A 5 -7.19 19.02 -49.70
CA LEU A 5 -8.07 19.37 -48.58
C LEU A 5 -8.20 18.16 -47.62
N VAL A 6 -7.07 17.65 -47.13
CA VAL A 6 -7.02 16.71 -46.00
C VAL A 6 -6.04 17.29 -44.99
N ALA A 7 -6.45 18.31 -44.23
CA ALA A 7 -5.59 18.92 -43.21
C ALA A 7 -6.34 19.76 -42.15
N VAL A 8 -7.55 19.37 -41.70
CA VAL A 8 -8.27 20.15 -40.66
C VAL A 8 -8.79 19.30 -39.49
N VAL A 9 -8.31 18.07 -39.27
CA VAL A 9 -8.78 17.23 -38.13
C VAL A 9 -7.65 16.80 -37.17
N LEU A 10 -6.54 17.54 -37.11
CA LEU A 10 -5.42 17.21 -36.20
C LEU A 10 -5.13 18.28 -35.13
N GLY A 11 -6.01 19.27 -34.94
CA GLY A 11 -5.69 20.46 -34.15
C GLY A 11 -6.22 20.55 -32.73
N TRP A 12 -7.16 19.70 -32.28
CA TRP A 12 -7.98 20.02 -31.10
C TRP A 12 -8.05 18.94 -30.00
N ALA A 13 -7.04 18.08 -29.89
CA ALA A 13 -6.96 17.07 -28.82
C ALA A 13 -5.85 17.31 -27.79
N VAL A 14 -5.06 18.40 -27.88
CA VAL A 14 -3.85 18.60 -27.04
C VAL A 14 -3.97 19.82 -26.12
N LEU A 15 -5.15 20.05 -25.52
CA LEU A 15 -5.32 21.09 -24.49
C LEU A 15 -6.28 20.65 -23.37
N ALA A 16 -6.25 19.37 -22.99
CA ALA A 16 -6.62 19.03 -21.62
C ALA A 16 -5.38 19.29 -20.77
N PRO A 17 -5.42 20.24 -19.81
CA PRO A 17 -4.40 20.25 -18.78
C PRO A 17 -4.62 18.95 -17.99
N VAL A 18 -3.80 17.94 -18.28
CA VAL A 18 -3.60 16.89 -17.29
C VAL A 18 -3.03 17.66 -16.11
N ALA A 19 -3.86 17.89 -15.10
CA ALA A 19 -3.40 18.32 -13.80
C ALA A 19 -2.37 17.25 -13.41
N ALA A 20 -1.09 17.56 -13.61
CA ALA A 20 -0.03 16.79 -13.03
C ALA A 20 -0.26 16.94 -11.54
N ALA A 21 -0.94 15.95 -10.95
CA ALA A 21 -1.05 15.86 -9.51
C ALA A 21 0.37 16.02 -8.99
N ASP A 22 0.58 16.98 -8.09
CA ASP A 22 1.89 17.19 -7.49
C ASP A 22 2.43 15.82 -7.07
N PRO A 23 3.68 15.48 -7.44
CA PRO A 23 4.24 14.19 -7.10
C PRO A 23 4.15 14.01 -5.58
N HIS A 24 3.45 12.96 -5.16
CA HIS A 24 3.23 12.65 -3.76
C HIS A 24 4.56 12.55 -2.99
N ASP A 25 4.61 13.08 -1.75
CA ASP A 25 5.77 12.91 -0.88
C ASP A 25 5.79 11.51 -0.25
N CYS A 26 6.42 10.58 -0.96
CA CYS A 26 6.52 9.17 -0.59
C CYS A 26 7.76 8.84 0.24
N ALA A 27 8.62 9.80 0.59
CA ALA A 27 9.92 9.52 1.20
C ALA A 27 9.82 8.77 2.54
N SER A 28 8.77 9.05 3.34
CA SER A 28 8.54 8.35 4.60
C SER A 28 8.04 6.91 4.38
N VAL A 29 7.19 6.70 3.38
CA VAL A 29 6.66 5.39 3.00
C VAL A 29 7.76 4.51 2.41
N ASP A 30 8.65 5.06 1.58
CA ASP A 30 9.80 4.34 1.04
C ASP A 30 10.73 3.81 2.15
N ARG A 31 10.99 4.63 3.17
CA ARG A 31 11.75 4.20 4.37
C ARG A 31 11.04 3.10 5.15
N ALA A 32 9.71 3.17 5.26
CA ALA A 32 8.93 2.12 5.88
C ALA A 32 9.02 0.81 5.08
N TRP A 33 8.93 0.85 3.75
CA TRP A 33 9.07 -0.32 2.89
C TRP A 33 10.43 -1.01 3.00
N VAL A 34 11.51 -0.25 3.11
CA VAL A 34 12.85 -0.81 3.38
C VAL A 34 12.86 -1.59 4.69
N GLN A 35 12.30 -1.02 5.76
CA GLN A 35 12.23 -1.69 7.06
C GLN A 35 11.32 -2.93 7.03
N ILE A 36 10.16 -2.87 6.35
CA ILE A 36 9.24 -4.00 6.18
C ILE A 36 9.91 -5.17 5.43
N ARG A 37 10.72 -4.87 4.41
CA ARG A 37 11.51 -5.88 3.69
C ARG A 37 12.55 -6.54 4.61
N GLY A 38 13.21 -5.76 5.48
CA GLY A 38 14.10 -6.28 6.52
C GLY A 38 13.40 -7.25 7.48
N LEU A 39 12.20 -6.90 7.96
CA LEU A 39 11.40 -7.78 8.83
C LEU A 39 11.11 -9.14 8.17
N SER A 40 10.89 -9.17 6.86
CA SER A 40 10.60 -10.43 6.15
C SER A 40 11.82 -11.35 6.06
N GLN A 41 13.03 -10.77 6.00
CA GLN A 41 14.29 -11.53 5.92
C GLN A 41 14.67 -12.15 7.28
N GLU A 42 14.39 -11.46 8.38
CA GLU A 42 14.77 -11.91 9.74
C GLU A 42 13.87 -13.03 10.28
N ASN A 43 12.64 -13.15 9.79
CA ASN A 43 11.59 -13.90 10.50
C ASN A 43 11.40 -15.38 10.11
N GLY A 44 12.20 -15.95 9.19
CA GLY A 44 12.19 -17.41 8.90
C GLY A 44 10.82 -18.02 8.56
N VAL A 45 10.68 -19.36 8.63
CA VAL A 45 9.41 -20.06 8.34
C VAL A 45 8.35 -19.64 9.36
N ALA A 46 7.28 -19.02 8.87
CA ALA A 46 6.30 -18.28 9.65
C ALA A 46 5.52 -19.17 10.64
N VAL A 47 5.93 -19.17 11.91
CA VAL A 47 5.04 -19.55 13.01
C VAL A 47 4.04 -18.40 13.22
N ARG A 48 2.79 -18.70 13.59
CA ARG A 48 1.73 -17.70 13.80
C ARG A 48 2.17 -16.52 14.67
N GLN A 49 2.89 -16.76 15.76
CA GLN A 49 3.39 -15.70 16.64
C GLN A 49 4.32 -14.72 15.89
N THR A 50 5.15 -15.24 14.99
CA THR A 50 5.99 -14.44 14.11
C THR A 50 5.16 -13.62 13.11
N ALA A 51 4.08 -14.18 12.55
CA ALA A 51 3.19 -13.45 11.67
C ALA A 51 2.43 -12.32 12.39
N VAL A 52 1.97 -12.56 13.62
CA VAL A 52 1.34 -11.54 14.47
C VAL A 52 2.34 -10.41 14.78
N ALA A 53 3.54 -10.76 15.26
CA ALA A 53 4.57 -9.79 15.58
C ALA A 53 4.98 -8.95 14.36
N ARG A 54 5.14 -9.59 13.19
CA ARG A 54 5.46 -8.92 11.94
C ARG A 54 4.39 -7.92 11.52
N ASN A 55 3.12 -8.29 11.57
CA ASN A 55 2.04 -7.39 11.15
C ASN A 55 1.87 -6.20 12.10
N ARG A 56 2.07 -6.38 13.42
CA ARG A 56 2.15 -5.26 14.35
C ARG A 56 3.31 -4.32 14.06
N ALA A 57 4.48 -4.87 13.74
CA ALA A 57 5.64 -4.07 13.35
C ALA A 57 5.37 -3.27 12.06
N ILE A 58 4.75 -3.89 11.05
CA ILE A 58 4.30 -3.20 9.82
C ILE A 58 3.34 -2.05 10.17
N ALA A 59 2.34 -2.28 11.01
CA ALA A 59 1.40 -1.24 11.44
C ALA A 59 2.10 -0.05 12.12
N VAL A 60 3.11 -0.31 12.97
CA VAL A 60 3.91 0.75 13.61
C VAL A 60 4.73 1.54 12.58
N LEU A 61 5.38 0.87 11.64
CA LEU A 61 6.17 1.51 10.58
C LEU A 61 5.31 2.42 9.72
N LEU A 62 4.12 1.96 9.32
CA LEU A 62 3.20 2.74 8.49
C LEU A 62 2.55 3.90 9.25
N ARG A 63 2.19 3.73 10.53
CA ARG A 63 1.75 4.87 11.38
C ARG A 63 2.84 5.93 11.52
N THR A 64 4.10 5.51 11.59
CA THR A 64 5.24 6.43 11.65
C THR A 64 5.38 7.17 10.31
N ALA A 65 5.35 6.44 9.19
CA ALA A 65 5.39 7.05 7.86
C ALA A 65 4.26 8.07 7.64
N ALA A 66 3.05 7.77 8.11
CA ALA A 66 1.90 8.66 8.04
C ALA A 66 2.05 9.95 8.85
N ARG A 67 2.78 9.92 9.97
CA ARG A 67 3.09 11.11 10.78
C ARG A 67 4.20 11.95 10.16
N ASP A 68 5.13 11.31 9.48
CA ASP A 68 6.33 11.94 8.91
C ASP A 68 6.08 12.61 7.55
N THR A 69 4.93 12.36 6.91
CA THR A 69 4.56 13.00 5.64
C THR A 69 3.56 14.14 5.86
N ALA A 70 3.75 15.25 5.12
CA ALA A 70 2.79 16.34 5.06
C ALA A 70 1.69 16.10 4.01
N ASP A 71 1.89 15.13 3.10
CA ASP A 71 0.93 14.78 2.07
C ASP A 71 -0.27 14.04 2.68
N ARG A 72 -1.46 14.65 2.60
CA ARG A 72 -2.69 14.09 3.20
C ARG A 72 -3.16 12.82 2.53
N THR A 73 -2.93 12.64 1.23
CA THR A 73 -3.29 11.42 0.52
C THR A 73 -2.38 10.28 0.97
N VAL A 74 -1.06 10.51 1.00
CA VAL A 74 -0.09 9.51 1.49
C VAL A 74 -0.36 9.17 2.95
N GLN A 75 -0.59 10.18 3.80
CA GLN A 75 -0.94 9.99 5.20
C GLN A 75 -2.19 9.12 5.36
N GLY A 76 -3.27 9.42 4.64
CA GLY A 76 -4.52 8.63 4.71
C GLY A 76 -4.30 7.17 4.32
N ARG A 77 -3.65 6.94 3.17
CA ARG A 77 -3.36 5.57 2.70
C ARG A 77 -2.44 4.80 3.63
N ALA A 78 -1.44 5.47 4.21
CA ALA A 78 -0.54 4.83 5.17
C ALA A 78 -1.26 4.48 6.48
N LEU A 79 -2.21 5.30 6.95
CA LEU A 79 -3.05 4.97 8.11
C LEU A 79 -4.01 3.81 7.81
N ASP A 80 -4.65 3.78 6.65
CA ASP A 80 -5.52 2.68 6.22
C ASP A 80 -4.76 1.35 6.18
N ALA A 81 -3.58 1.36 5.54
CA ALA A 81 -2.69 0.21 5.47
C ALA A 81 -2.21 -0.24 6.87
N ALA A 82 -1.89 0.70 7.76
CA ALA A 82 -1.51 0.39 9.12
C ALA A 82 -2.65 -0.23 9.94
N ALA A 83 -3.87 0.29 9.80
CA ALA A 83 -5.04 -0.23 10.48
C ALA A 83 -5.36 -1.66 10.02
N ALA A 84 -5.30 -1.92 8.71
CA ALA A 84 -5.54 -3.25 8.16
C ALA A 84 -4.47 -4.27 8.60
N ALA A 85 -3.20 -3.86 8.68
CA ALA A 85 -2.13 -4.71 9.21
C ALA A 85 -2.33 -5.04 10.71
N GLU A 86 -2.73 -4.07 11.53
CA GLU A 86 -3.04 -4.31 12.95
C GLU A 86 -4.22 -5.27 13.11
N HIS A 87 -5.32 -5.01 12.40
CA HIS A 87 -6.51 -5.85 12.43
C HIS A 87 -6.20 -7.29 12.04
N TYR A 88 -5.39 -7.48 10.99
CA TYR A 88 -4.94 -8.81 10.60
C TYR A 88 -4.11 -9.51 11.70
N ALA A 89 -3.26 -8.75 12.42
CA ALA A 89 -2.51 -9.28 13.56
C ALA A 89 -3.43 -9.69 14.72
N GLU A 90 -4.48 -8.91 15.00
CA GLU A 90 -5.49 -9.19 16.03
C GLU A 90 -6.28 -10.45 15.70
N VAL A 91 -6.78 -10.59 14.47
CA VAL A 91 -7.49 -11.77 13.99
C VAL A 91 -6.63 -13.03 14.16
N MET A 92 -5.36 -12.98 13.75
CA MET A 92 -4.43 -14.09 13.94
C MET A 92 -4.15 -14.40 15.42
N ALA A 93 -4.11 -13.38 16.28
CA ALA A 93 -3.85 -13.54 17.71
C ALA A 93 -5.04 -14.17 18.47
N VAL A 94 -6.27 -13.87 18.04
CA VAL A 94 -7.52 -14.36 18.66
C VAL A 94 -7.88 -15.78 18.22
N ALA A 95 -7.32 -16.27 17.11
CA ALA A 95 -7.54 -17.64 16.67
C ALA A 95 -6.95 -18.68 17.65
N THR A 96 -7.71 -19.13 18.64
CA THR A 96 -7.25 -20.04 19.71
C THR A 96 -7.51 -21.52 19.45
N SER A 97 -8.28 -21.88 18.40
CA SER A 97 -8.59 -23.27 18.02
C SER A 97 -7.77 -23.74 16.83
N VAL A 98 -7.49 -25.05 16.73
CA VAL A 98 -6.80 -25.67 15.57
C VAL A 98 -7.55 -25.38 14.27
N ASP A 99 -8.88 -25.40 14.27
CA ASP A 99 -9.68 -24.99 13.10
C ASP A 99 -9.52 -23.51 12.75
N GLY A 100 -9.38 -22.62 13.74
CA GLY A 100 -9.01 -21.22 13.51
C GLY A 100 -7.54 -21.01 13.11
N VAL A 101 -6.66 -21.99 13.36
CA VAL A 101 -5.27 -22.02 12.84
C VAL A 101 -5.25 -22.41 11.36
N LEU A 102 -6.07 -23.38 11.00
CA LEU A 102 -6.10 -23.95 9.66
C LEU A 102 -7.09 -23.23 8.73
N ALA A 103 -8.02 -22.44 9.28
CA ALA A 103 -8.87 -21.57 8.49
C ALA A 103 -7.99 -20.61 7.68
N PRO A 104 -8.09 -20.61 6.34
CA PRO A 104 -7.33 -19.69 5.53
C PRO A 104 -7.72 -18.26 5.93
N PRO A 105 -6.75 -17.35 6.04
CA PRO A 105 -7.03 -15.97 6.33
C PRO A 105 -7.77 -15.37 5.13
N GLY A 106 -9.10 -15.35 5.20
CA GLY A 106 -9.97 -14.98 4.08
C GLY A 106 -10.03 -13.47 3.87
N GLU A 107 -11.18 -12.89 4.22
CA GLU A 107 -11.49 -11.47 3.98
C GLU A 107 -10.50 -10.51 4.64
N GLU A 108 -9.96 -10.88 5.80
CA GLU A 108 -9.07 -10.02 6.58
C GLU A 108 -7.68 -9.87 5.95
N MET A 109 -7.16 -10.95 5.36
CA MET A 109 -5.95 -10.87 4.55
C MET A 109 -6.19 -10.05 3.30
N ALA A 110 -7.34 -10.25 2.63
CA ALA A 110 -7.69 -9.48 1.45
C ALA A 110 -7.77 -7.98 1.78
N GLY A 111 -8.35 -7.62 2.93
CA GLY A 111 -8.39 -6.25 3.43
C GLY A 111 -6.99 -5.66 3.63
N ALA A 112 -6.10 -6.38 4.32
CA ALA A 112 -4.72 -5.95 4.53
C ALA A 112 -3.94 -5.78 3.21
N VAL A 113 -4.05 -6.75 2.30
CA VAL A 113 -3.40 -6.70 0.98
C VAL A 113 -3.96 -5.55 0.14
N ASN A 114 -5.28 -5.35 0.13
CA ASN A 114 -5.91 -4.28 -0.64
C ASN A 114 -5.51 -2.89 -0.12
N ALA A 115 -5.41 -2.71 1.21
CA ALA A 115 -4.97 -1.45 1.79
C ALA A 115 -3.50 -1.15 1.44
N MET A 116 -2.65 -2.17 1.46
CA MET A 116 -1.25 -2.06 1.04
C MET A 116 -1.12 -1.76 -0.45
N ALA A 117 -1.91 -2.42 -1.31
CA ALA A 117 -1.94 -2.15 -2.74
C ALA A 117 -2.47 -0.74 -3.05
N ALA A 118 -3.44 -0.26 -2.28
CA ALA A 118 -3.95 1.11 -2.41
C ALA A 118 -2.90 2.16 -2.01
N LEU A 119 -2.06 1.87 -1.01
CA LEU A 119 -0.89 2.68 -0.68
C LEU A 119 0.15 2.63 -1.81
N GLU A 120 0.40 1.47 -2.41
CA GLU A 120 1.35 1.29 -3.50
C GLU A 120 0.92 2.02 -4.79
N GLN A 121 -0.37 2.12 -5.07
CA GLN A 121 -0.89 2.91 -6.18
C GLN A 121 -0.55 4.42 -6.06
N VAL A 122 -0.39 4.91 -4.82
CA VAL A 122 -0.01 6.31 -4.53
C VAL A 122 1.51 6.45 -4.42
N CYS A 123 2.15 5.52 -3.72
CA CYS A 123 3.59 5.45 -3.50
C CYS A 123 4.14 4.10 -3.97
N PRO A 124 4.47 3.98 -5.27
CA PRO A 124 4.96 2.74 -5.86
C PRO A 124 6.24 2.29 -5.19
N VAL A 125 6.31 1.01 -4.82
CA VAL A 125 7.53 0.43 -4.27
C VAL A 125 8.63 0.45 -5.33
N ARG A 126 9.76 1.07 -4.99
CA ARG A 126 10.99 1.03 -5.78
C ARG A 126 11.94 -0.07 -5.33
#